data_AF-A0A0P8X6B6-F1
#
_entry.id   AF-A0A0P8X6B6-F1
#
_cell.length_a   1.000
_cell.length_b   1.000
_cell.length_c   1.000
_cell.angle_alpha   90.00
_cell.angle_beta   90.00
_cell.angle_gamma   90.00
#
_symmetry.space_group_name_H-M   'P 1'
#
loop_
_entity.id
_entity.type
_entity.pdbx_description
1 polymer ?
#
loop_
_entity_poly.entity_id
_entity_poly.type
_entity_poly.pdbx_seq_one_letter_code
_entity_poly.pdbx_strand_id
1 'polypeptide(L)'
;MIVDLSDDIFAAADAILASSRNATPTRARAYLGHGTPQRIGALLDQRWARRAQKETRPALLKNALAILWEQATIHARAIDGERQSWAGERLVMEKAFTRRYQALEQALTKE
;
A
#
# COMPACT_ATOMS: atom_id res chain seq x y z
N MET A 1 -2.66 0.33 -48.09
CA MET A 1 -2.71 -0.23 -46.73
C MET A 1 -2.17 0.85 -45.80
N ILE A 2 -3.04 1.66 -45.20
CA ILE A 2 -2.62 2.69 -44.24
C ILE A 2 -2.42 1.93 -42.93
N VAL A 3 -1.17 1.57 -42.63
CA VAL A 3 -0.80 1.04 -41.31
C VAL A 3 -1.25 2.08 -40.29
N ASP A 4 -2.06 1.67 -39.31
CA ASP A 4 -2.58 2.56 -38.29
C ASP A 4 -1.42 3.02 -37.41
N LEU A 5 -0.82 4.15 -37.78
CA LEU A 5 0.32 4.77 -37.10
C LEU A 5 0.07 4.98 -35.59
N SER A 6 -1.19 4.92 -35.14
CA SER A 6 -1.55 5.03 -33.73
C SER A 6 -1.17 3.79 -32.92
N ASP A 7 -1.31 2.58 -33.46
CA ASP A 7 -0.98 1.34 -32.73
C ASP A 7 0.52 1.23 -32.46
N ASP A 8 1.36 1.59 -33.44
CA ASP A 8 2.81 1.62 -33.26
C ASP A 8 3.23 2.65 -32.19
N ILE A 9 2.62 3.84 -32.20
CA ILE A 9 2.84 4.87 -31.18
C ILE A 9 2.43 4.37 -29.79
N PHE A 10 1.35 3.61 -29.71
CA PHE A 10 0.87 3.05 -28.45
C PHE A 10 1.77 1.93 -27.93
N ALA A 11 2.22 1.04 -28.80
CA ALA A 11 3.18 -0.01 -28.46
C ALA A 11 4.52 0.58 -27.99
N ALA A 12 5.00 1.63 -28.66
CA ALA A 12 6.21 2.35 -28.27
C ALA A 12 6.08 2.99 -26.88
N ALA A 13 4.93 3.64 -26.60
CA ALA A 13 4.67 4.21 -25.29
C ALA A 13 4.61 3.14 -24.19
N ASP A 14 3.98 1.99 -24.47
CA ASP A 14 3.89 0.88 -23.51
C ASP A 14 5.26 0.27 -23.23
N ALA A 15 6.12 0.10 -24.24
CA ALA A 15 7.49 -0.36 -24.07
C ALA A 15 8.33 0.61 -23.22
N ILE A 16 8.16 1.93 -23.40
CA ILE A 16 8.83 2.94 -22.58
C ILE A 16 8.35 2.89 -21.12
N LEU A 17 7.04 2.78 -20.90
CA LEU A 17 6.47 2.67 -19.56
C LEU A 17 6.91 1.40 -18.84
N ALA A 18 6.99 0.26 -19.55
CA ALA A 18 7.51 -1.00 -19.01
C ALA A 18 8.98 -0.90 -18.57
N SER A 19 9.74 0.02 -19.16
CA SER A 19 11.12 0.35 -18.75
C SER A 19 11.20 1.34 -17.56
N SER A 20 10.09 1.59 -16.86
CA SER A 20 9.98 2.55 -15.74
C SER A 20 10.37 3.98 -16.11
N ARG A 21 10.22 4.36 -17.39
CA ARG A 21 10.50 5.70 -17.89
C ARG A 21 9.22 6.39 -18.34
N ASN A 22 9.19 7.71 -18.21
CA ASN A 22 8.09 8.51 -18.74
C ASN A 22 8.06 8.43 -20.26
N ALA A 23 6.91 8.04 -20.82
CA ALA A 23 6.65 8.02 -22.26
C ALA A 23 6.41 9.44 -22.78
N THR A 24 7.49 10.17 -23.07
CA THR A 24 7.41 11.51 -23.68
C THR A 24 7.40 11.41 -25.22
N PRO A 25 6.84 12.40 -25.94
CA PRO A 25 6.80 12.37 -27.40
C PRO A 25 8.18 12.25 -28.05
N THR A 26 9.19 12.88 -27.47
CA THR A 26 10.58 12.79 -27.94
C THR A 26 11.15 11.37 -27.81
N ARG A 27 10.83 10.66 -26.72
CA ARG A 27 11.27 9.28 -26.49
C ARG A 27 10.49 8.29 -27.35
N ALA A 28 9.18 8.48 -27.50
CA ALA A 28 8.37 7.69 -28.41
C ALA A 28 8.84 7.84 -29.86
N ARG A 29 9.18 9.07 -30.29
CA ARG A 29 9.82 9.30 -31.60
C ARG A 29 11.17 8.58 -31.70
N ALA A 30 12.02 8.69 -30.68
CA ALA A 30 13.32 8.01 -30.68
C ALA A 30 13.17 6.48 -30.76
N TYR A 31 12.13 5.93 -30.13
CA TYR A 31 11.81 4.51 -30.17
C TYR A 31 11.27 4.07 -31.55
N LEU A 32 10.43 4.89 -32.18
CA LEU A 32 9.82 4.60 -33.49
C LEU A 32 10.73 4.90 -34.68
N GLY A 33 11.71 5.80 -34.53
CA GLY A 33 12.55 6.27 -35.63
C GLY A 33 11.85 7.20 -36.62
N HIS A 34 10.55 7.47 -36.46
CA HIS A 34 9.75 8.31 -37.35
C HIS A 34 8.63 9.08 -36.62
N GLY A 35 7.95 9.97 -37.34
CA GLY A 35 6.83 10.78 -36.83
C GLY A 35 7.24 12.11 -36.21
N THR A 36 6.31 13.07 -36.21
CA THR A 36 6.53 14.39 -35.60
C THR A 36 6.15 14.37 -34.11
N PRO A 37 6.97 14.97 -33.21
CA PRO A 37 6.68 15.02 -31.78
C PRO A 37 5.29 15.58 -31.45
N GLN A 38 4.82 16.55 -32.22
CA GLN A 38 3.51 17.18 -32.04
C GLN A 38 2.36 16.17 -32.28
N ARG A 39 2.45 15.39 -33.36
CA ARG A 39 1.44 14.37 -33.69
C ARG A 39 1.47 13.21 -32.70
N ILE A 40 2.67 12.78 -32.32
CA ILE A 40 2.86 11.74 -31.30
C ILE A 40 2.27 12.22 -29.96
N GLY A 41 2.55 13.45 -29.54
CA GLY A 41 1.99 14.05 -28.34
C GLY A 41 0.46 14.07 -28.35
N ALA A 42 -0.15 14.59 -29.41
CA ALA A 42 -1.61 14.65 -29.52
C ALA A 42 -2.29 13.27 -29.42
N LEU A 43 -1.68 12.23 -30.02
CA LEU A 43 -2.20 10.86 -29.95
C LEU A 43 -2.03 10.23 -28.56
N LEU A 44 -0.90 10.50 -27.88
CA LEU A 44 -0.70 10.06 -26.50
C LEU A 44 -1.67 10.75 -25.54
N ASP A 45 -1.89 12.05 -25.69
CA ASP A 45 -2.84 12.81 -24.89
C ASP A 45 -4.27 12.27 -25.05
N GLN A 46 -4.69 11.99 -26.29
CA GLN A 46 -5.99 11.39 -26.56
C GLN A 46 -6.12 9.99 -25.93
N ARG A 47 -5.08 9.16 -26.01
CA ARG A 47 -5.06 7.82 -25.40
C ARG A 47 -5.15 7.91 -23.88
N TRP A 48 -4.40 8.79 -23.25
CA TRP A 48 -4.42 8.95 -21.79
C TRP A 48 -5.75 9.50 -21.29
N ALA A 49 -6.36 10.45 -21.99
CA ALA A 49 -7.71 10.92 -21.67
C ALA A 49 -8.73 9.76 -21.73
N ARG A 50 -8.67 8.93 -22.78
CA ARG A 50 -9.53 7.74 -22.93
C ARG A 50 -9.27 6.69 -21.84
N ARG A 51 -8.00 6.52 -21.44
CA ARG A 51 -7.61 5.59 -20.38
C ARG A 51 -8.08 6.05 -19.01
N ALA A 52 -7.93 7.34 -18.71
CA ALA A 52 -8.41 7.94 -17.47
C ALA A 52 -9.93 7.81 -17.32
N GLN A 53 -10.69 7.88 -18.42
CA GLN A 53 -12.13 7.64 -18.41
C GLN A 53 -12.51 6.17 -18.16
N LYS A 54 -11.66 5.21 -18.55
CA LYS A 54 -11.92 3.76 -18.42
C LYS A 54 -11.38 3.17 -17.13
N GLU A 55 -10.32 3.71 -16.56
CA GLU A 55 -9.73 3.22 -15.31
C GLU A 55 -10.50 3.80 -14.10
N THR A 56 -11.52 3.07 -13.62
CA THR A 56 -12.19 3.20 -12.30
C THR A 56 -11.25 2.97 -11.09
N ARG A 57 -9.94 3.01 -11.31
CA ARG A 57 -8.90 2.71 -10.32
C ARG A 57 -8.85 3.69 -9.15
N PRO A 58 -9.14 5.00 -9.27
CA PRO A 58 -9.11 5.89 -8.12
C PRO A 58 -10.10 5.50 -7.03
N ALA A 59 -11.32 5.07 -7.40
CA ALA A 59 -12.33 4.66 -6.43
C ALA A 59 -11.99 3.31 -5.80
N LEU A 60 -11.59 2.33 -6.61
CA LEU A 60 -11.21 1.00 -6.11
C LEU A 60 -9.96 1.03 -5.23
N LEU A 61 -8.95 1.81 -5.60
CA LEU A 61 -7.73 1.98 -4.81
C LEU A 61 -8.02 2.71 -3.49
N LYS A 62 -8.85 3.76 -3.52
CA LYS A 62 -9.30 4.45 -2.29
C LYS A 62 -10.03 3.50 -1.35
N ASN A 63 -10.94 2.68 -1.88
CA ASN A 63 -11.68 1.70 -1.08
C ASN A 63 -10.76 0.61 -0.52
N ALA A 64 -9.86 0.08 -1.34
CA ALA A 64 -8.88 -0.92 -0.90
C ALA A 64 -7.95 -0.38 0.20
N LEU A 65 -7.51 0.88 0.08
CA LEU A 65 -6.69 1.53 1.09
C LEU A 65 -7.48 1.75 2.40
N ALA A 66 -8.75 2.16 2.31
CA ALA A 66 -9.60 2.33 3.48
C ALA A 66 -9.82 0.99 4.22
N ILE A 67 -10.11 -0.09 3.48
CA ILE A 67 -10.26 -1.43 4.05
C ILE A 67 -8.96 -1.89 4.72
N LEU A 68 -7.81 -1.70 4.06
CA LEU A 68 -6.51 -2.06 4.63
C LEU A 68 -6.23 -1.29 5.93
N TRP A 69 -6.54 0.01 5.96
CA TRP A 69 -6.39 0.83 7.14
C TRP A 69 -7.28 0.36 8.29
N GLU A 70 -8.55 0.09 7.99
CA GLU A 70 -9.50 -0.44 8.98
C GLU A 70 -8.99 -1.75 9.59
N GLN A 71 -8.57 -2.71 8.75
CA GLN A 71 -7.99 -3.97 9.20
C GLN A 71 -6.75 -3.77 10.06
N ALA A 72 -5.81 -2.91 9.63
CA ALA A 72 -4.61 -2.61 10.40
C ALA A 72 -4.94 -2.02 11.79
N THR A 73 -5.94 -1.14 11.87
CA THR A 73 -6.36 -0.56 13.16
C THR A 73 -7.05 -1.55 14.08
N ILE A 74 -7.83 -2.49 13.53
CA ILE A 74 -8.43 -3.59 14.31
C ILE A 74 -7.33 -4.47 14.89
N HIS A 75 -6.35 -4.87 14.09
CA HIS A 75 -5.22 -5.67 14.56
C HIS A 75 -4.39 -4.96 15.63
N ALA A 76 -4.10 -3.66 15.45
CA ALA A 76 -3.39 -2.89 16.45
C ALA A 76 -4.12 -2.85 17.80
N ARG A 77 -5.44 -2.62 17.78
CA ARG A 77 -6.27 -2.62 19.00
C ARG A 77 -6.31 -3.99 19.68
N ALA A 78 -6.34 -5.08 18.90
CA ALA A 78 -6.32 -6.43 19.45
C ALA A 78 -5.00 -6.72 20.19
N ILE A 79 -3.86 -6.34 19.59
CA ILE A 79 -2.53 -6.48 20.20
C ILE A 79 -2.44 -5.67 21.50
N ASP A 80 -2.94 -4.43 21.50
CA ASP A 80 -2.96 -3.60 22.71
C ASP A 80 -3.84 -4.22 23.82
N GLY A 81 -4.99 -4.79 23.47
CA GLY A 81 -5.87 -5.48 24.41
C GLY A 81 -5.21 -6.71 25.04
N GLU A 82 -4.52 -7.52 24.24
CA GLU A 82 -3.77 -8.69 24.73
C GLU A 82 -2.63 -8.27 25.68
N ARG A 83 -1.89 -7.21 25.31
CA ARG A 83 -0.83 -6.65 26.14
C ARG A 83 -1.35 -6.16 27.50
N GLN A 84 -2.50 -5.49 27.51
CA GLN A 84 -3.14 -5.03 28.74
C GLN A 84 -3.61 -6.19 29.60
N SER A 85 -4.17 -7.24 29.00
CA SER A 85 -4.57 -8.46 29.70
C SER A 85 -3.39 -9.13 30.40
N TRP A 86 -2.26 -9.32 29.69
CA TRP A 86 -1.05 -9.93 30.27
C TRP A 86 -0.44 -9.07 31.39
N ALA A 87 -0.47 -7.74 31.24
CA ALA A 87 -0.02 -6.84 32.30
C ALA A 87 -0.90 -6.96 33.56
N GLY A 88 -2.22 -7.08 33.38
CA GLY A 88 -3.17 -7.32 34.46
C GLY A 88 -2.93 -8.65 35.17
N GLU A 89 -2.76 -9.74 34.43
CA GLU A 89 -2.46 -11.07 34.99
C GLU A 89 -1.16 -11.08 35.80
N ARG A 90 -0.09 -10.46 35.26
CA ARG A 90 1.18 -10.32 35.97
C ARG A 90 1.02 -9.58 37.29
N LEU A 91 0.29 -8.47 37.31
CA LEU A 91 0.05 -7.70 38.53
C LEU A 91 -0.73 -8.52 39.58
N VAL A 92 -1.71 -9.32 39.15
CA VAL A 92 -2.46 -10.21 40.06
C VAL A 92 -1.53 -11.27 40.64
N MET A 93 -0.68 -11.89 39.82
CA MET A 93 0.29 -12.90 40.27
C MET A 93 1.31 -12.31 41.25
N GLU A 94 1.85 -11.13 40.96
CA GLU A 94 2.79 -10.43 41.84
C GLU A 94 2.16 -10.12 43.21
N LYS A 95 0.92 -9.59 43.22
CA LYS A 95 0.17 -9.36 44.47
C LYS A 95 -0.06 -10.65 45.25
N ALA A 96 -0.37 -11.75 44.57
CA ALA A 96 -0.57 -13.05 45.21
C ALA A 96 0.74 -13.60 45.82
N PHE A 97 1.86 -13.44 45.11
CA PHE A 97 3.17 -13.84 45.59
C PHE A 97 3.58 -13.05 46.84
N THR A 98 3.47 -11.72 46.80
CA THR A 98 3.80 -10.85 47.94
C THR A 98 2.99 -11.19 49.17
N ARG A 99 1.68 -11.45 49.02
CA ARG A 99 0.83 -11.88 50.15
C ARG A 99 1.30 -13.20 50.77
N ARG A 100 1.65 -14.19 49.94
CA ARG A 100 2.18 -15.47 50.43
C ARG A 100 3.51 -15.30 51.14
N TYR A 101 4.40 -14.49 50.59
CA TYR A 101 5.68 -14.20 51.19
C TYR A 101 5.52 -13.52 52.57
N GLN A 102 4.66 -12.50 52.68
CA GLN A 102 4.35 -11.86 53.95
C GLN A 102 3.75 -12.84 54.99
N ALA A 103 2.87 -13.74 54.55
CA ALA A 103 2.30 -14.76 55.44
C ALA A 103 3.37 -15.72 55.97
N LEU A 104 4.36 -16.08 55.15
CA LEU A 104 5.50 -16.90 55.55
C LEU A 104 6.41 -16.17 56.55
N GLU A 105 6.74 -14.91 56.29
CA GLU A 105 7.53 -14.10 57.23
C GLU A 105 6.82 -13.96 58.59
N GLN A 106 5.51 -13.77 58.60
CA GLN A 106 4.71 -13.71 59.83
C GLN A 106 4.65 -15.03 60.59
N ALA A 107 4.70 -16.18 59.89
CA ALA A 107 4.74 -17.48 60.53
C ALA A 107 6.11 -17.74 61.18
N LEU A 108 7.20 -17.42 60.47
CA LEU A 108 8.58 -17.58 60.94
C LEU A 108 8.94 -16.66 62.11
N THR A 109 8.29 -15.50 62.23
CA THR A 109 8.54 -14.55 63.33
C THR A 109 7.72 -14.83 64.59
N LYS A 110 6.81 -15.81 64.55
CA LYS A 110 5.99 -16.23 65.69
C LYS A 110 6.48 -17.52 66.36
N GLU A 111 7.48 -18.19 65.80
CA GLU A 111 8.24 -19.28 66.42
C GLU A 111 9.43 -18.72 67.23
#